data_AF-A0A3D4F7M9-F1
#
_entry.id   AF-A0A3D4F7M9-F1
#
_cell.length_a   1.000
_cell.length_b   1.000
_cell.length_c   1.000
_cell.angle_alpha   90.00
_cell.angle_beta   90.00
_cell.angle_gamma   90.00
#
_symmetry.space_group_name_H-M   'P 1'
#
loop_
_entity.id
_entity.type
_entity.pdbx_description
1 polymer ?
#
loop_
_entity_poly.entity_id
_entity_poly.type
_entity_poly.pdbx_seq_one_letter_code
_entity_poly.pdbx_strand_id
1 'polypeptide(L)'
;QMMPFIPIVRVPSIEAGIEESLKAEHQYKHTSIIHSHDVNHMTAMARALDTTLFIKNGPCMAGLGLGGEGYLSFSIATPTGEGVTNPRTFTRVRRCVMVDNLRIY
;
A
#
# COMPACT_ATOMS: atom_id res chain seq x y z
N GLN A 1 -3.34 -10.69 11.07
CA GLN A 1 -2.97 -11.99 11.68
C GLN A 1 -1.60 -11.82 12.35
N MET A 2 -1.48 -12.09 13.66
CA MET A 2 -0.22 -11.93 14.44
C MET A 2 0.46 -13.28 14.78
N MET A 3 -0.03 -14.38 14.19
CA MET A 3 0.48 -15.74 14.41
C MET A 3 1.02 -16.32 13.09
N PRO A 4 2.05 -17.19 13.14
CA PRO A 4 2.63 -17.83 11.94
C PRO A 4 1.75 -18.99 11.46
N PHE A 5 0.48 -18.72 11.17
CA PHE A 5 -0.50 -19.68 10.68
C PHE A 5 -1.20 -19.11 9.44
N ILE A 6 -1.07 -19.82 8.30
CA ILE A 6 -1.53 -19.37 6.98
C ILE A 6 -2.65 -20.29 6.50
N PRO A 7 -3.93 -19.91 6.64
CA PRO A 7 -5.03 -20.65 6.03
C PRO A 7 -5.02 -20.47 4.51
N ILE A 8 -5.37 -21.53 3.78
CA ILE A 8 -5.45 -21.53 2.31
C ILE A 8 -6.89 -21.84 1.92
N VAL A 9 -7.52 -20.94 1.16
CA VAL A 9 -8.88 -21.11 0.62
C VAL A 9 -8.79 -21.30 -0.89
N ARG A 10 -9.40 -22.38 -1.39
CA ARG A 10 -9.46 -22.65 -2.83
C ARG A 10 -10.62 -21.87 -3.44
N VAL A 11 -10.35 -21.17 -4.54
CA VAL A 11 -11.34 -20.45 -5.34
C VAL A 11 -11.38 -20.99 -6.77
N PRO A 12 -12.53 -20.91 -7.47
CA PRO A 12 -12.68 -21.48 -8.81
C PRO A 12 -12.08 -20.62 -9.93
N SER A 13 -11.95 -19.30 -9.73
CA SER A 13 -11.40 -18.36 -10.72
C SER A 13 -10.71 -17.17 -10.05
N ILE A 14 -10.03 -16.34 -10.85
CA ILE A 14 -9.37 -15.12 -10.36
C ILE A 14 -10.37 -14.06 -9.88
N GLU A 15 -11.52 -13.93 -10.56
CA GLU A 15 -12.57 -12.99 -10.19
C GLU A 15 -13.17 -13.35 -8.83
N ALA A 16 -13.47 -14.63 -8.62
CA ALA A 16 -13.89 -15.15 -7.32
C ALA A 16 -12.79 -14.95 -6.26
N GLY A 17 -11.52 -15.13 -6.64
CA GLY A 17 -10.37 -14.85 -5.78
C GLY A 17 -10.29 -13.39 -5.33
N ILE A 18 -10.53 -12.43 -6.23
CA ILE A 18 -10.56 -11.00 -5.91
C ILE A 18 -11.73 -10.69 -4.98
N GLU A 19 -12.91 -11.23 -5.23
CA GLU A 19 -14.10 -11.02 -4.38
C GLU A 19 -13.91 -11.58 -2.96
N GLU A 20 -13.41 -12.81 -2.85
CA GLU A 20 -13.13 -13.43 -1.54
C GLU A 20 -11.97 -12.72 -0.81
N SER A 21 -10.98 -12.21 -1.54
CA SER A 21 -9.91 -11.39 -0.95
C SER A 21 -10.46 -10.08 -0.39
N LEU A 22 -11.37 -9.42 -1.11
CA LEU A 22 -12.02 -8.19 -0.66
C LEU A 22 -12.86 -8.42 0.62
N LYS A 23 -13.55 -9.56 0.71
CA LYS A 23 -14.29 -9.96 1.92
C LYS A 23 -13.33 -10.22 3.09
N ALA A 24 -12.25 -10.96 2.85
CA ALA A 24 -11.26 -11.32 3.87
C ALA A 24 -10.43 -10.13 4.37
N GLU A 25 -10.30 -9.08 3.57
CA GLU A 25 -9.59 -7.85 3.95
C GLU A 25 -10.38 -6.99 4.95
N HIS A 26 -11.70 -7.19 5.04
CA HIS A 26 -12.60 -6.46 5.95
C HIS A 26 -12.63 -4.94 5.76
N GLN A 27 -12.28 -4.45 4.57
CA GLN A 27 -12.25 -3.02 4.24
C GLN A 27 -11.26 -2.21 5.11
N TYR A 28 -10.24 -2.85 5.66
CA TYR A 28 -9.16 -2.14 6.34
C TYR A 28 -8.28 -1.34 5.39
N LYS A 29 -8.29 -1.70 4.10
CA LYS A 29 -7.46 -1.12 3.04
C LYS A 29 -5.97 -1.10 3.37
N HIS A 30 -5.48 -2.02 4.20
CA HIS A 30 -4.13 -1.90 4.74
C HIS A 30 -3.08 -2.49 3.81
N THR A 31 -3.18 -3.78 3.49
CA THR A 31 -2.19 -4.47 2.66
C THR A 31 -2.82 -5.64 1.92
N SER A 32 -2.46 -5.78 0.65
CA SER A 32 -2.79 -6.97 -0.13
C SER A 32 -1.62 -7.40 -1.03
N ILE A 33 -1.62 -8.68 -1.39
CA ILE A 33 -0.52 -9.33 -2.11
C ILE A 33 -1.11 -10.19 -3.22
N ILE A 34 -0.52 -10.12 -4.42
CA ILE A 34 -0.87 -11.00 -5.54
C ILE A 34 0.37 -11.69 -6.10
N HIS A 35 0.22 -12.98 -6.43
CA HIS A 35 1.17 -13.72 -7.24
C HIS A 35 0.51 -14.06 -8.59
N SER A 36 0.98 -13.43 -9.67
CA SER A 36 0.45 -13.61 -11.02
C SER A 36 1.48 -13.17 -12.06
N HIS A 37 1.41 -13.67 -13.29
CA HIS A 37 2.18 -13.11 -14.41
C HIS A 37 1.33 -12.20 -15.31
N ASP A 38 0.01 -12.17 -15.11
CA ASP A 38 -0.91 -11.37 -15.92
C ASP A 38 -1.14 -10.00 -15.29
N VAL A 39 -0.79 -8.96 -16.04
CA VAL A 39 -0.93 -7.56 -15.61
C VAL A 39 -2.40 -7.15 -15.46
N ASN A 40 -3.31 -7.74 -16.23
CA ASN A 40 -4.74 -7.44 -16.12
C ASN A 40 -5.30 -7.93 -14.79
N HIS A 41 -4.92 -9.14 -14.36
CA HIS A 41 -5.30 -9.68 -13.05
C HIS A 41 -4.76 -8.81 -11.91
N MET A 42 -3.50 -8.41 -11.97
CA MET A 42 -2.91 -7.50 -10.98
C MET A 42 -3.64 -6.16 -10.92
N THR A 43 -4.01 -5.62 -12.09
CA THR A 43 -4.69 -4.33 -12.18
C THR A 43 -6.11 -4.41 -11.65
N ALA A 44 -6.83 -5.49 -11.96
CA ALA A 44 -8.17 -5.74 -11.44
C ALA A 44 -8.17 -5.85 -9.91
N MET A 45 -7.25 -6.65 -9.35
CA MET A 45 -7.13 -6.80 -7.90
C MET A 45 -6.72 -5.49 -7.21
N ALA A 46 -5.75 -4.75 -7.76
CA ALA A 46 -5.30 -3.47 -7.22
C ALA A 46 -6.46 -2.46 -7.09
N ARG A 47 -7.29 -2.36 -8.14
CA ARG A 47 -8.44 -1.45 -8.17
C ARG A 47 -9.55 -1.88 -7.21
N ALA A 48 -9.78 -3.19 -7.10
CA ALA A 48 -10.84 -3.72 -6.26
C ALA A 48 -10.52 -3.58 -4.76
N LEU A 49 -9.27 -3.86 -4.35
CA LEU A 49 -8.89 -3.88 -2.94
C LEU A 49 -8.49 -2.50 -2.41
N ASP A 50 -7.93 -1.61 -3.25
CA ASP A 50 -7.60 -0.23 -2.87
C ASP A 50 -6.79 -0.12 -1.56
N THR A 51 -5.81 -1.01 -1.38
CA THR A 51 -4.99 -1.07 -0.17
C THR A 51 -3.79 -0.13 -0.22
N THR A 52 -3.39 0.44 0.92
CA THR A 52 -2.18 1.28 1.08
C THR A 52 -0.92 0.62 0.53
N LEU A 53 -0.73 -0.67 0.81
CA LEU A 53 0.39 -1.46 0.27
C LEU A 53 -0.15 -2.56 -0.64
N PHE A 54 0.29 -2.57 -1.90
CA PHE A 54 -0.03 -3.63 -2.85
C PHE A 54 1.23 -4.27 -3.43
N ILE A 55 1.54 -5.50 -3.00
CA ILE A 55 2.75 -6.22 -3.38
C ILE A 55 2.42 -7.21 -4.51
N LYS A 56 3.27 -7.25 -5.54
CA LYS A 56 3.13 -8.15 -6.71
C LYS A 56 4.34 -9.05 -6.78
N ASN A 57 4.12 -10.37 -6.78
CA ASN A 57 5.17 -11.39 -6.97
C ASN A 57 6.34 -11.32 -5.99
N GLY A 58 6.11 -10.85 -4.76
CA GLY A 58 7.15 -10.72 -3.74
C GLY A 58 6.62 -10.98 -2.34
N PRO A 59 7.52 -11.14 -1.35
CA PRO A 59 7.12 -11.27 0.05
C PRO A 59 6.48 -9.98 0.57
N CYS A 60 5.65 -10.07 1.61
CA CYS A 60 4.96 -8.91 2.19
C CYS A 60 5.91 -7.76 2.59
N MET A 61 7.11 -8.10 3.07
CA MET A 61 8.13 -7.13 3.50
C MET A 61 8.70 -6.29 2.34
N ALA A 62 8.53 -6.71 1.09
CA ALA A 62 8.93 -5.92 -0.07
C ALA A 62 8.18 -4.59 -0.14
N GLY A 63 6.95 -4.50 0.40
CA GLY A 63 6.21 -3.25 0.52
C GLY A 63 6.83 -2.22 1.48
N LEU A 64 7.86 -2.61 2.23
CA LEU A 64 8.56 -1.79 3.23
C LEU A 64 10.04 -1.58 2.88
N GLY A 65 10.43 -1.74 1.62
CA GLY A 65 11.81 -1.55 1.17
C GLY A 65 12.76 -2.72 1.47
N LEU A 66 12.26 -3.86 1.98
CA LEU A 66 13.06 -5.06 2.23
C LEU A 66 12.94 -6.04 1.05
N GLY A 67 13.75 -5.81 0.01
CA GLY A 67 13.71 -6.58 -1.23
C GLY A 67 12.72 -6.03 -2.28
N GLY A 68 12.15 -4.85 -2.02
CA GLY A 68 11.41 -4.04 -2.99
C GLY A 68 11.93 -2.61 -2.97
N GLU A 69 11.60 -1.83 -4.02
CA GLU A 69 11.92 -0.41 -4.10
C GLU A 69 11.10 0.42 -3.09
N GLY A 70 11.68 1.51 -2.59
CA GLY A 70 11.04 2.42 -1.64
C GLY A 70 11.79 2.56 -0.31
N TYR A 71 11.20 3.31 0.63
CA TYR A 71 11.76 3.53 1.96
C TYR A 71 11.05 2.69 3.03
N LEU A 72 11.78 2.40 4.10
CA LEU A 72 11.30 1.61 5.24
C LEU A 72 10.56 2.48 6.26
N SER A 73 9.42 2.00 6.75
CA SER A 73 8.78 2.45 7.99
C SER A 73 7.97 1.31 8.62
N PHE A 74 7.87 1.32 9.95
CA PHE A 74 7.01 0.38 10.70
C PHE A 74 5.68 1.00 11.12
N SER A 75 5.40 2.23 10.67
CA SER A 75 4.10 2.88 10.86
C SER A 75 3.48 3.14 9.50
N ILE A 76 2.33 2.52 9.26
CA ILE A 76 1.55 2.64 8.02
C ILE A 76 0.20 3.24 8.41
N ALA A 77 0.04 4.52 8.10
CA ALA A 77 -1.11 5.32 8.47
C ALA A 77 -2.24 5.18 7.44
N THR A 78 -2.87 4.00 7.42
CA THR A 78 -3.95 3.68 6.46
C THR A 78 -5.24 4.50 6.71
N PRO A 79 -5.80 4.58 7.94
CA PRO A 79 -7.08 5.26 8.15
C PRO A 79 -7.04 6.78 7.90
N THR A 80 -5.89 7.40 8.15
CA THR A 80 -5.67 8.85 7.99
C THR A 80 -5.07 9.22 6.63
N GLY A 81 -4.55 8.23 5.89
CA GLY A 81 -4.20 8.37 4.47
C GLY A 81 -2.77 8.82 4.19
N GLU A 82 -1.89 8.98 5.18
CA GLU A 82 -0.49 9.34 4.96
C GLU A 82 0.35 8.18 4.41
N GLY A 83 -0.17 6.95 4.50
CA GLY A 83 0.49 5.75 3.98
C GLY A 83 1.71 5.36 4.80
N VAL A 84 2.78 4.94 4.13
CA VAL A 84 4.06 4.62 4.80
C VAL A 84 4.65 5.91 5.36
N THR A 85 4.72 6.05 6.69
CA THR A 85 5.14 7.31 7.28
C THR A 85 6.62 7.61 7.04
N ASN A 86 6.95 8.89 6.96
CA ASN A 86 8.32 9.37 6.80
C ASN A 86 8.50 10.67 7.62
N PRO A 87 9.71 11.27 7.69
CA PRO A 87 9.90 12.49 8.45
C PRO A 87 8.97 13.65 8.05
N ARG A 88 8.55 13.74 6.78
CA ARG A 88 7.59 14.76 6.32
C ARG A 88 6.22 14.58 6.99
N THR A 89 5.78 13.34 7.23
CA THR A 89 4.51 13.02 7.91
C THR A 89 4.40 13.67 9.29
N PHE A 90 5.51 13.85 9.98
CA PHE A 90 5.55 14.39 11.35
C PHE A 90 5.91 15.88 11.41
N THR A 91 5.83 16.60 10.29
CA THR A 91 6.23 18.01 10.19
C THR A 91 5.09 18.88 9.67
N ARG A 92 5.01 20.13 10.15
CA ARG A 92 4.05 21.11 9.63
C ARG A 92 4.62 21.82 8.40
N VAL A 93 3.92 21.72 7.27
CA VAL A 93 4.23 22.52 6.07
C VAL A 93 3.98 23.99 6.36
N ARG A 94 4.99 24.85 6.14
CA ARG A 94 4.88 26.31 6.29
C ARG A 94 5.15 26.98 4.94
N ARG A 95 4.26 27.88 4.54
CA ARG A 95 4.48 28.79 3.40
C ARG A 95 4.92 30.15 3.95
N CYS A 96 6.04 30.66 3.46
CA CYS A 96 6.54 32.00 3.76
C CYS A 96 6.71 32.75 2.43
N VAL A 97 6.22 33.98 2.36
CA VAL A 97 6.27 34.81 1.16
C VAL A 97 7.05 36.07 1.51
N MET A 98 8.06 36.40 0.71
CA MET A 98 8.72 37.70 0.76
C MET A 98 8.08 38.62 -0.28
N VAL A 99 7.35 39.63 0.18
CA VAL A 99 6.73 40.65 -0.68
C VAL A 99 7.76 41.74 -0.96
N ASP A 100 7.85 42.18 -2.21
CA ASP A 100 8.68 43.29 -2.69
C ASP A 100 10.20 43.19 -2.47
N ASN A 101 10.73 42.01 -2.12
CA ASN A 101 12.17 41.77 -1.94
C ASN A 101 12.55 40.31 -2.33
N LEU A 102 13.86 39.99 -2.38
CA LEU A 102 14.43 38.73 -2.93
C LEU A 102 14.05 38.44 -4.40
N ARG A 103 13.77 39.48 -5.19
CA ARG A 103 13.76 39.43 -6.66
C ARG A 103 15.13 39.86 -7.17
N ILE A 104 16.06 38.92 -7.24
CA ILE A 104 17.49 39.19 -7.49
C ILE A 104 17.86 39.25 -8.99
N TYR A 105 16.85 39.25 -9.88
CA TYR A 105 16.95 39.51 -11.31
C TYR A 105 15.77 40.38 -11.74
#